data_AF-A0A1H7T706-F1
#
_entry.id   AF-A0A1H7T706-F1
#
_cell.length_a   1.000
_cell.length_b   1.000
_cell.length_c   1.000
_cell.angle_alpha   90.00
_cell.angle_beta   90.00
_cell.angle_gamma   90.00
#
_symmetry.space_group_name_H-M   'P 1'
#
loop_
_entity.id
_entity.type
_entity.pdbx_description
1 polymer ?
#
loop_
_entity_poly.entity_id
_entity_poly.type
_entity_poly.pdbx_seq_one_letter_code
_entity_poly.pdbx_strand_id
1 'polypeptide(L)' 'MPIHWAGFKFALPDWKDPILHIKVKADELNIVVIAPQIGQEIILKDSITTYPNWWKNL' A
#
# COMPACT_ATOMS: atom_id res chain seq x y z
N MET A 1 2.78 3.37 5.26
CA MET A 1 2.81 1.98 4.75
C MET A 1 1.72 1.18 5.45
N PRO A 2 0.75 0.59 4.72
CA PRO A 2 -0.23 -0.32 5.32
C PRO A 2 0.42 -1.68 5.66
N ILE A 3 0.14 -2.25 6.85
CA ILE A 3 0.81 -3.49 7.35
C ILE A 3 -0.14 -4.64 7.78
N HIS A 4 -1.45 -4.52 7.53
CA HIS A 4 -2.44 -5.59 7.80
C HIS A 4 -3.41 -5.76 6.61
N TRP A 5 -2.89 -5.65 5.40
CA TRP A 5 -3.66 -5.64 4.16
C TRP A 5 -3.05 -6.62 3.14
N ALA A 6 -3.87 -7.12 2.20
CA ALA A 6 -3.54 -8.07 1.13
C ALA A 6 -2.98 -9.47 1.52
N GLY A 7 -2.60 -9.70 2.79
CA GLY A 7 -2.11 -11.01 3.24
C GLY A 7 -3.21 -12.04 3.53
N PHE A 8 -4.38 -11.60 4.00
CA PHE A 8 -5.49 -12.47 4.40
C PHE A 8 -6.83 -11.81 4.10
N LYS A 9 -7.84 -12.61 3.73
CA LYS A 9 -9.22 -12.14 3.55
C LYS A 9 -9.99 -12.23 4.86
N PHE A 10 -10.05 -11.13 5.60
CA PHE A 10 -10.81 -11.04 6.86
C PHE A 10 -12.20 -10.40 6.71
N ALA A 11 -12.54 -9.85 5.54
CA ALA A 11 -13.81 -9.19 5.28
C ALA A 11 -14.33 -9.48 3.87
N LEU A 12 -15.61 -9.13 3.63
CA LEU A 12 -16.31 -9.27 2.36
C LEU A 12 -15.95 -8.23 1.27
N PRO A 13 -15.64 -6.96 1.59
CA PRO A 13 -15.33 -5.94 0.57
C PRO A 13 -14.15 -6.32 -0.33
N ASP A 14 -13.98 -5.57 -1.42
CA ASP A 14 -12.85 -5.78 -2.31
C ASP A 14 -11.56 -5.60 -1.50
N TRP A 15 -10.62 -6.53 -1.69
CA TRP A 15 -9.39 -6.51 -0.91
C TRP A 15 -8.57 -5.25 -1.19
N LYS A 16 -8.78 -4.52 -2.29
CA LYS A 16 -8.13 -3.24 -2.61
C LYS A 16 -8.75 -2.03 -1.92
N ASP A 17 -9.96 -2.13 -1.37
CA ASP A 17 -10.65 -0.99 -0.73
C ASP A 17 -9.80 -0.29 0.36
N PRO A 18 -9.11 -1.02 1.26
CA PRO A 18 -8.30 -0.37 2.30
C PRO A 18 -7.16 0.50 1.74
N ILE A 19 -6.46 0.04 0.70
CA ILE A 19 -5.34 0.81 0.15
C ILE A 19 -5.82 2.01 -0.67
N LEU A 20 -6.99 1.90 -1.33
CA LEU A 20 -7.64 3.02 -2.01
C LEU A 20 -8.04 4.12 -1.01
N HIS A 21 -8.68 3.76 0.11
CA HIS A 21 -9.03 4.72 1.16
C HIS A 21 -7.80 5.42 1.76
N ILE A 22 -6.73 4.66 2.03
CA ILE A 22 -5.48 5.23 2.54
C ILE A 22 -4.88 6.21 1.53
N LYS A 23 -4.92 5.89 0.23
CA LYS A 23 -4.40 6.78 -0.83
C LYS A 23 -5.16 8.10 -0.88
N VAL A 24 -6.49 8.06 -0.91
CA VAL A 24 -7.32 9.27 -0.88
C VAL A 24 -6.95 10.14 0.31
N LYS A 25 -6.89 9.55 1.52
CA LYS A 25 -6.60 10.33 2.72
C LYS A 25 -5.16 10.87 2.76
N ALA A 26 -4.21 10.11 2.22
CA ALA A 26 -2.82 10.53 2.15
C ALA A 26 -2.61 11.68 1.17
N ASP A 27 -3.30 11.66 0.03
CA ASP A 27 -3.26 12.73 -0.97
C ASP A 27 -3.82 14.04 -0.37
N GLU A 28 -4.93 13.98 0.38
CA GLU A 28 -5.47 15.13 1.12
C GLU A 28 -4.48 15.74 2.12
N LEU A 29 -3.64 14.90 2.73
CA LEU A 29 -2.69 15.29 3.78
C LEU A 29 -1.27 15.54 3.24
N ASN A 30 -1.05 15.42 1.94
CA ASN A 30 0.28 15.47 1.31
C ASN A 30 1.27 14.46 1.93
N ILE A 31 0.80 13.28 2.30
CA ILE A 31 1.61 12.21 2.89
C ILE A 31 2.00 11.20 1.81
N VAL A 32 3.29 10.91 1.71
CA VAL A 32 3.77 9.85 0.81
C VAL A 32 3.45 8.47 1.38
N VAL A 33 2.74 7.66 0.60
CA VAL A 33 2.42 6.27 0.94
C VAL A 33 3.15 5.31 0.01
N ILE A 34 4.02 4.49 0.59
CA ILE A 34 4.60 3.30 -0.02
C ILE A 34 3.76 2.06 0.33
N ALA A 35 3.72 1.10 -0.60
CA ALA A 35 3.09 -0.20 -0.42
C ALA A 35 4.00 -1.28 -1.02
N PRO A 36 5.06 -1.70 -0.32
CA PRO A 36 5.93 -2.79 -0.77
C PRO A 36 5.12 -4.05 -1.08
N GLN A 37 5.60 -4.86 -2.01
CA GLN A 37 4.99 -6.16 -2.26
C GLN A 37 5.20 -7.09 -1.06
N ILE A 38 4.28 -8.02 -0.83
CA ILE A 38 4.41 -9.01 0.25
C ILE A 38 5.72 -9.78 0.06
N GLY A 39 6.60 -9.73 1.06
CA GLY A 39 7.94 -10.33 1.02
C GLY A 39 9.04 -9.42 0.45
N GLN A 40 8.72 -8.20 -0.01
CA GLN A 40 9.71 -7.22 -0.45
C GLN A 40 10.40 -6.56 0.75
N GLU A 41 11.73 -6.49 0.72
CA GLU A 41 12.53 -5.77 1.71
C GLU A 41 12.35 -4.26 1.61
N ILE A 42 12.53 -3.56 2.74
CA ILE A 42 12.44 -2.10 2.83
C ILE A 42 13.79 -1.56 3.25
N ILE A 43 14.38 -0.71 2.41
CA ILE A 43 15.62 0.00 2.71
C ILE A 43 15.27 1.42 3.16
N LEU A 44 15.53 1.74 4.44
CA LEU A 44 15.07 2.97 5.09
C LEU A 44 15.60 4.28 4.47
N LYS A 45 16.75 4.24 3.79
CA LYS A 45 17.38 5.41 3.15
C LYS A 45 17.26 5.39 1.63
N ASP A 46 16.41 4.53 1.08
CA ASP A 46 16.20 4.44 -0.36
C ASP A 46 15.10 5.38 -0.85
N SER A 47 14.99 5.52 -2.17
CA SER A 47 13.93 6.30 -2.80
C SER A 47 12.55 5.70 -2.55
N ILE A 48 11.56 6.57 -2.34
CA ILE A 48 10.14 6.18 -2.27
C ILE A 48 9.62 5.58 -3.60
N THR A 49 10.35 5.79 -4.70
CA THR A 49 10.02 5.24 -6.03
C THR A 49 10.32 3.74 -6.14
N THR A 50 11.04 3.15 -5.17
CA THR A 50 11.40 1.72 -5.17
C THR A 50 10.20 0.79 -4.91
N TYR A 51 9.06 1.33 -4.48
CA TYR A 51 7.89 0.55 -4.09
C TYR A 51 6.70 0.82 -5.02
N PRO A 52 6.60 0.15 -6.19
CA PRO A 52 5.50 0.35 -7.12
C PRO A 52 4.17 -0.09 -6.51
N ASN A 53 3.06 0.50 -6.98
CA ASN A 53 1.71 0.07 -6.59
C ASN A 53 1.31 -1.22 -7.32
N TRP A 54 1.97 -2.33 -6.99
CA TRP A 54 1.83 -3.65 -7.60
C TRP A 54 0.38 -4.16 -7.67
N TRP A 55 -0.44 -3.78 -6.70
CA TRP A 55 -1.85 -4.14 -6.56
C TRP A 55 -2.80 -3.49 -7.58
N LYS A 56 -2.36 -2.45 -8.30
CA LYS A 56 -3.21 -1.77 -9.30
C LYS A 56 -3.56 -2.66 -10.50
N ASN A 57 -2.65 -3.57 -10.87
CA ASN A 57 -2.75 -4.37 -12.09
C ASN A 57 -3.02 -5.87 -11.84
N LEU A 58 -3.41 -6.23 -10.61
CA LEU A 58 -3.91 -7.56 -10.24
C LEU A 58 -5.43 -7.61 -10.33
#